data_AF-A0A9D5RJ29-F1
#
_entry.id   AF-A0A9D5RJ29-F1
#
_cell.length_a   1.000
_cell.length_b   1.000
_cell.length_c   1.000
_cell.angle_alpha   90.00
_cell.angle_beta   90.00
_cell.angle_gamma   90.00
#
_symmetry.space_group_name_H-M   'P 1'
#
loop_
_entity.id
_entity.type
_entity.pdbx_description
1 polymer ?
#
loop_
_entity_poly.entity_id
_entity_poly.type
_entity_poly.pdbx_seq_one_letter_code
_entity_poly.pdbx_strand_id
1 'polypeptide(L)'
;MNLTLSDRTIALSVDVARATMGIDRLYRNETGFTDLHDGLVVLNMCDVQPEPFESYAEAQARLAEISARAFTLPEPDRRLYYTQACTSLWSFCEWRQGKFEGIADQIGLFLHADPAAATQAQLDAYNKKLYGLLGEAGYDGDLKRRIAKWEQKHLVPADEVQGTMDQMMVEARERTGNILELPDNDYYHCETVPSAPFNASSDYGNRRVIVNTAPVLTTQKLKHLVCHEVYPGHFMQFTLRRVAWERGIGGLDGTLSVCNHSSSCTFEGIADAGMAFLDWDGTIDDKINDLISIIQSALATAASHRMHTLGWENSRVEAFLRDNAPGGGEGWVNNRMGFISDPARAALIWSYWRGDEGVFPVWKRVERRDRAAFFTYIYNRLHTIQSLQLFRQEA
;
A
#
# COMPACT_ATOMS: atom_id res chain seq x y z
N MET A 1 -26.81 2.47 1.43
CA MET A 1 -26.25 3.19 0.26
C MET A 1 -26.06 2.21 -0.90
N ASN A 2 -26.49 2.52 -2.13
CA ASN A 2 -26.20 1.65 -3.29
C ASN A 2 -24.75 1.87 -3.74
N LEU A 3 -23.92 0.83 -3.62
CA LEU A 3 -22.49 0.84 -3.96
C LEU A 3 -22.18 0.01 -5.22
N THR A 4 -23.19 -0.41 -5.98
CA THR A 4 -23.00 -0.99 -7.31
C THR A 4 -22.55 0.10 -8.29
N LEU A 5 -21.58 -0.22 -9.16
CA LEU A 5 -21.17 0.67 -10.24
C LEU A 5 -22.20 0.64 -11.37
N SER A 6 -22.46 1.79 -11.97
CA SER A 6 -23.28 1.91 -13.18
C SER A 6 -22.60 1.27 -14.38
N ASP A 7 -23.39 0.83 -15.36
CA ASP A 7 -22.89 0.27 -16.63
C ASP A 7 -21.90 1.21 -17.33
N ARG A 8 -22.12 2.51 -17.23
CA ARG A 8 -21.23 3.53 -17.81
C ARG A 8 -19.87 3.53 -17.13
N THR A 9 -19.83 3.36 -15.82
CA THR A 9 -18.59 3.26 -15.05
C THR A 9 -17.88 1.95 -15.31
N ILE A 10 -18.61 0.83 -15.34
CA ILE A 10 -18.05 -0.48 -15.68
C ILE A 10 -17.43 -0.44 -17.10
N ALA A 11 -18.12 0.13 -18.08
CA ALA A 11 -17.58 0.27 -19.44
C ALA A 11 -16.29 1.13 -19.46
N LEU A 12 -16.24 2.24 -18.73
CA LEU A 12 -15.03 3.06 -18.64
C LEU A 12 -13.87 2.30 -17.96
N SER A 13 -14.18 1.50 -16.94
CA SER A 13 -13.17 0.69 -16.24
C SER A 13 -12.43 -0.28 -17.16
N VAL A 14 -13.11 -0.81 -18.18
CA VAL A 14 -12.52 -1.69 -19.20
C VAL A 14 -11.53 -0.91 -20.06
N ASP A 15 -11.90 0.29 -20.49
CA ASP A 15 -11.01 1.16 -21.27
C ASP A 15 -9.76 1.54 -20.46
N VAL A 16 -9.93 1.89 -19.19
CA VAL A 16 -8.82 2.21 -18.28
C VAL A 16 -7.90 0.99 -18.12
N ALA A 17 -8.45 -0.19 -17.84
CA ALA A 17 -7.66 -1.41 -17.66
C ALA A 17 -6.82 -1.75 -18.91
N ARG A 18 -7.42 -1.68 -20.10
CA ARG A 18 -6.75 -1.95 -21.37
C ARG A 18 -5.66 -0.92 -21.68
N ALA A 19 -5.94 0.36 -21.42
CA ALA A 19 -4.96 1.43 -21.60
C ALA A 19 -3.77 1.25 -20.62
N THR A 20 -4.02 0.93 -19.35
CA THR A 20 -2.98 0.62 -18.36
C THR A 20 -2.08 -0.52 -18.83
N MET A 21 -2.67 -1.63 -19.30
CA MET A 21 -1.90 -2.76 -19.84
C MET A 21 -1.13 -2.40 -21.13
N GLY A 22 -1.69 -1.52 -21.97
CA GLY A 22 -0.98 -0.99 -23.14
C GLY A 22 0.26 -0.18 -22.78
N ILE A 23 0.17 0.65 -21.73
CA ILE A 23 1.31 1.42 -21.19
C ILE A 23 2.34 0.49 -20.55
N ASP A 24 1.89 -0.48 -19.77
CA ASP A 24 2.77 -1.49 -19.17
C ASP A 24 3.54 -2.27 -20.24
N ARG A 25 2.88 -2.64 -21.34
CA ARG A 25 3.53 -3.31 -22.48
C ARG A 25 4.62 -2.44 -23.12
N LEU A 26 4.36 -1.15 -23.33
CA LEU A 26 5.40 -0.21 -23.81
C LEU A 26 6.58 -0.17 -22.84
N TYR A 27 6.29 -0.08 -21.54
CA TYR A 27 7.31 0.00 -20.51
C TYR A 27 8.15 -1.27 -20.41
N ARG A 28 7.54 -2.45 -20.44
CA ARG A 28 8.25 -3.74 -20.46
C ARG A 28 9.10 -3.91 -21.72
N ASN A 29 8.61 -3.50 -22.89
CA ASN A 29 9.39 -3.53 -24.12
C ASN A 29 10.62 -2.61 -24.05
N GLU A 30 10.47 -1.44 -23.41
CA GLU A 30 11.54 -0.47 -23.21
C GLU A 30 12.61 -0.96 -22.24
N THR A 31 12.21 -1.57 -21.11
CA THR A 31 13.13 -1.97 -20.03
C THR A 31 13.66 -3.39 -20.15
N GLY A 32 12.99 -4.26 -20.92
CA GLY A 32 13.26 -5.68 -20.96
C GLY A 32 12.74 -6.47 -19.75
N PHE A 33 11.83 -5.89 -18.95
CA PHE A 33 11.25 -6.59 -17.80
C PHE A 33 10.42 -7.79 -18.22
N THR A 34 10.76 -8.95 -17.65
CA THR A 34 10.08 -10.23 -17.89
C THR A 34 9.47 -10.82 -16.63
N ASP A 35 9.90 -10.37 -15.45
CA ASP A 35 9.32 -10.78 -14.18
C ASP A 35 7.93 -10.16 -13.98
N LEU A 36 7.02 -10.92 -13.35
CA LEU A 36 5.66 -10.47 -13.04
C LEU A 36 5.65 -9.41 -11.94
N HIS A 37 6.68 -9.36 -11.10
CA HIS A 37 6.82 -8.35 -10.04
C HIS A 37 7.43 -7.04 -10.55
N ASP A 38 8.00 -7.04 -11.75
CA ASP A 38 8.51 -5.84 -12.43
C ASP A 38 7.42 -5.19 -13.30
N GLY A 39 7.73 -4.03 -13.90
CA GLY A 39 6.81 -3.29 -14.75
C GLY A 39 5.94 -2.30 -13.99
N LEU A 40 4.97 -1.73 -14.72
CA LEU A 40 3.97 -0.82 -14.17
C LEU A 40 2.83 -1.60 -13.51
N VAL A 41 2.38 -2.67 -14.16
CA VAL A 41 1.38 -3.60 -13.64
C VAL A 41 2.09 -4.83 -13.08
N VAL A 42 1.99 -5.02 -11.76
CA VAL A 42 2.66 -6.11 -11.03
C VAL A 42 1.73 -7.27 -10.68
N LEU A 43 0.44 -7.14 -11.01
CA LEU A 43 -0.54 -8.23 -10.92
C LEU A 43 -1.68 -7.98 -11.92
N ASN A 44 -2.05 -9.01 -12.68
CA ASN A 44 -3.21 -9.01 -13.57
C ASN A 44 -4.07 -10.24 -13.27
N MET A 45 -5.21 -10.05 -12.61
CA MET A 45 -6.04 -11.15 -12.11
C MET A 45 -7.01 -11.72 -13.16
N CYS A 46 -7.19 -11.06 -14.31
CA CYS A 46 -8.24 -11.40 -15.28
C CYS A 46 -7.75 -11.40 -16.75
N ASP A 47 -6.44 -11.49 -16.98
CA ASP A 47 -5.83 -11.49 -18.32
C ASP A 47 -6.31 -10.33 -19.22
N VAL A 48 -6.28 -9.12 -18.67
CA VAL A 48 -6.66 -7.91 -19.39
C VAL A 48 -5.78 -7.72 -20.62
N GLN A 49 -6.41 -7.68 -21.80
CA GLN A 49 -5.70 -7.50 -23.06
C GLN A 49 -5.20 -6.06 -23.23
N PRO A 50 -3.92 -5.85 -23.56
CA PRO A 50 -3.35 -4.51 -23.72
C PRO A 50 -3.93 -3.81 -24.95
N GLU A 51 -4.19 -2.50 -24.81
CA GLU A 51 -4.44 -1.65 -25.97
C GLU A 51 -3.14 -1.48 -26.78
N PRO A 52 -3.17 -1.58 -28.13
CA PRO A 52 -1.96 -1.71 -28.91
C PRO A 52 -1.28 -0.38 -29.23
N PHE A 53 -0.86 0.38 -28.22
CA PHE A 53 -0.12 1.63 -28.44
C PHE A 53 1.26 1.38 -29.08
N GLU A 54 1.64 2.23 -30.03
CA GLU A 54 2.97 2.27 -30.64
C GLU A 54 3.91 3.23 -29.88
N SER A 55 3.35 4.20 -29.14
CA SER A 55 4.12 5.17 -28.37
C SER A 55 3.41 5.65 -27.11
N TYR A 56 4.18 6.22 -26.17
CA TYR A 56 3.61 6.87 -24.99
C TYR A 56 2.71 8.07 -25.34
N ALA A 57 2.96 8.76 -26.45
CA ALA A 57 2.13 9.88 -26.89
C ALA A 57 0.72 9.42 -27.32
N GLU A 58 0.62 8.26 -27.98
CA GLU A 58 -0.68 7.65 -28.31
C GLU A 58 -1.45 7.23 -27.05
N ALA A 59 -0.75 6.60 -26.10
CA ALA A 59 -1.35 6.26 -24.81
C ALA A 59 -1.88 7.50 -24.08
N GLN A 60 -1.12 8.60 -24.10
CA GLN A 60 -1.54 9.89 -23.52
C GLN A 60 -2.77 10.48 -24.19
N ALA A 61 -2.86 10.45 -25.53
CA ALA A 61 -4.04 10.89 -26.26
C ALA A 61 -5.27 10.06 -25.87
N ARG A 62 -5.12 8.74 -25.77
CA ARG A 62 -6.18 7.83 -25.32
C ARG A 62 -6.64 8.12 -23.89
N LEU A 63 -5.70 8.35 -22.96
CA LEU A 63 -6.02 8.71 -21.58
C LEU A 63 -6.79 10.03 -21.47
N ALA A 64 -6.52 11.00 -22.34
CA ALA A 64 -7.26 12.26 -22.39
C ALA A 64 -8.74 12.04 -22.78
N GLU A 65 -9.01 11.16 -23.75
CA GLU A 65 -10.38 10.78 -24.12
C GLU A 65 -11.13 10.08 -22.97
N ILE A 66 -10.45 9.15 -22.30
CA ILE A 66 -11.00 8.42 -21.15
C ILE A 66 -11.30 9.40 -20.01
N SER A 67 -10.38 10.33 -19.72
CA SER A 67 -10.56 11.36 -18.68
C SER A 67 -11.72 12.30 -19.00
N ALA A 68 -11.90 12.71 -20.26
CA ALA A 68 -13.03 13.52 -20.67
C ALA A 68 -14.38 12.82 -20.42
N ARG A 69 -14.45 11.50 -20.67
CA ARG A 69 -15.63 10.68 -20.38
C ARG A 69 -15.86 10.52 -18.88
N ALA A 70 -14.80 10.43 -18.08
CA ALA A 70 -14.88 10.28 -16.62
C ALA A 70 -15.71 11.40 -15.97
N PHE A 71 -15.66 12.64 -16.44
CA PHE A 71 -16.46 13.76 -15.90
C PHE A 71 -17.97 13.55 -15.94
N THR A 72 -18.43 12.67 -16.83
CA THR A 72 -19.86 12.42 -17.07
C THR A 72 -20.38 11.19 -16.35
N LEU A 73 -19.56 10.50 -15.55
CA LEU A 73 -19.99 9.35 -14.76
C LEU A 73 -20.98 9.76 -13.67
N PRO A 74 -21.96 8.90 -13.34
CA PRO A 74 -22.97 9.24 -12.34
C PRO A 74 -22.42 9.23 -10.90
N GLU A 75 -21.44 8.39 -10.58
CA GLU A 75 -20.88 8.31 -9.22
C GLU A 75 -19.80 9.38 -8.98
N PRO A 76 -19.96 10.26 -7.98
CA PRO A 76 -19.00 11.33 -7.72
C PRO A 76 -17.58 10.87 -7.41
N ASP A 77 -17.42 9.76 -6.69
CA ASP A 77 -16.12 9.18 -6.38
C ASP A 77 -15.43 8.62 -7.61
N ARG A 78 -16.21 8.03 -8.53
CA ARG A 78 -15.68 7.47 -9.78
C ARG A 78 -15.22 8.56 -10.74
N ARG A 79 -15.95 9.68 -10.83
CA ARG A 79 -15.48 10.86 -11.59
C ARG A 79 -14.09 11.28 -11.15
N LEU A 80 -13.91 11.50 -9.84
CA LEU A 80 -12.64 11.93 -9.29
C LEU A 80 -11.54 10.87 -9.45
N TYR A 81 -11.85 9.61 -9.10
CA TYR A 81 -10.91 8.50 -9.20
C TYR A 81 -10.38 8.35 -10.63
N TYR A 82 -11.25 8.26 -11.63
CA TYR A 82 -10.82 8.03 -13.01
C TYR A 82 -10.09 9.23 -13.62
N THR A 83 -10.45 10.47 -13.27
CA THR A 83 -9.66 11.63 -13.67
C THR A 83 -8.24 11.54 -13.11
N GLN A 84 -8.07 11.17 -11.84
CA GLN A 84 -6.75 11.05 -11.20
C GLN A 84 -5.97 9.82 -11.68
N ALA A 85 -6.63 8.70 -11.93
CA ALA A 85 -6.02 7.51 -12.53
C ALA A 85 -5.47 7.82 -13.93
N CYS A 86 -6.26 8.52 -14.77
CA CYS A 86 -5.77 8.97 -16.07
C CYS A 86 -4.59 9.95 -15.95
N THR A 87 -4.64 10.90 -15.01
CA THR A 87 -3.49 11.80 -14.75
C THR A 87 -2.25 11.01 -14.34
N SER A 88 -2.39 10.03 -13.45
CA SER A 88 -1.28 9.20 -12.98
C SER A 88 -0.61 8.43 -14.12
N LEU A 89 -1.40 7.75 -14.96
CA LEU A 89 -0.89 7.03 -16.13
C LEU A 89 -0.29 7.98 -17.17
N TRP A 90 -0.91 9.13 -17.39
CA TRP A 90 -0.43 10.14 -18.34
C TRP A 90 0.91 10.72 -17.89
N SER A 91 1.05 10.97 -16.59
CA SER A 91 2.27 11.45 -15.96
C SER A 91 3.37 10.40 -15.97
N PHE A 92 3.04 9.13 -15.80
CA PHE A 92 4.00 8.04 -16.00
C PHE A 92 4.56 8.06 -17.43
N CYS A 93 3.70 8.24 -18.44
CA CYS A 93 4.12 8.39 -19.83
C CYS A 93 5.06 9.60 -20.06
N GLU A 94 4.81 10.75 -19.43
CA GLU A 94 5.72 11.90 -19.49
C GLU A 94 7.06 11.61 -18.81
N TRP A 95 7.04 10.94 -17.66
CA TRP A 95 8.26 10.54 -16.96
C TRP A 95 9.12 9.62 -17.82
N ARG A 96 8.52 8.65 -18.52
CA ARG A 96 9.24 7.81 -19.49
C ARG A 96 9.80 8.59 -20.68
N GLN A 97 9.18 9.71 -21.04
CA GLN A 97 9.68 10.64 -22.05
C GLN A 97 10.72 11.64 -21.50
N GLY A 98 11.13 11.53 -20.24
CA GLY A 98 12.13 12.41 -19.62
C GLY A 98 11.63 13.82 -19.32
N LYS A 99 10.31 14.04 -19.23
CA LYS A 99 9.69 15.36 -19.04
C LYS A 99 9.33 15.67 -17.58
N PHE A 100 9.80 14.86 -16.63
CA PHE A 100 9.60 15.07 -15.20
C PHE A 100 10.93 15.52 -14.57
N GLU A 101 10.91 16.64 -13.84
CA GLU A 101 12.13 17.26 -13.32
C GLU A 101 12.52 16.75 -11.92
N GLY A 102 11.56 16.25 -11.12
CA GLY A 102 11.87 15.75 -9.77
C GLY A 102 10.88 14.75 -9.19
N ILE A 103 11.28 14.12 -8.07
CA ILE A 103 10.45 13.13 -7.36
C ILE A 103 9.16 13.73 -6.79
N ALA A 104 9.14 15.02 -6.49
CA ALA A 104 7.96 15.71 -5.99
C ALA A 104 6.80 15.67 -7.00
N ASP A 105 7.11 15.82 -8.30
CA ASP A 105 6.12 15.70 -9.37
C ASP A 105 5.59 14.27 -9.46
N GLN A 106 6.47 13.27 -9.30
CA GLN A 106 6.05 11.87 -9.26
C GLN A 106 5.10 11.63 -8.08
N ILE A 107 5.42 12.08 -6.87
CA ILE A 107 4.53 11.90 -5.71
C ILE A 107 3.19 12.61 -5.93
N GLY A 108 3.21 13.86 -6.40
CA GLY A 108 2.01 14.67 -6.61
C GLY A 108 1.12 14.17 -7.76
N LEU A 109 1.69 13.66 -8.84
CA LEU A 109 0.95 13.30 -10.05
C LEU A 109 0.73 11.80 -10.21
N PHE A 110 1.66 10.95 -9.74
CA PHE A 110 1.46 9.51 -9.73
C PHE A 110 0.55 9.12 -8.59
N LEU A 111 0.91 9.51 -7.35
CA LEU A 111 0.24 9.03 -6.15
C LEU A 111 -0.93 9.93 -5.72
N HIS A 112 -1.02 11.16 -6.27
CA HIS A 112 -1.96 12.19 -5.82
C HIS A 112 -1.83 12.48 -4.33
N ALA A 113 -0.59 12.43 -3.82
CA ALA A 113 -0.26 12.66 -2.42
C ALA A 113 0.53 13.96 -2.24
N ASP A 114 0.56 14.48 -1.02
CA ASP A 114 1.39 15.62 -0.69
C ASP A 114 2.89 15.22 -0.77
N PRO A 115 3.72 15.90 -1.58
CA PRO A 115 5.14 15.60 -1.73
C PRO A 115 6.01 16.09 -0.56
N ALA A 116 5.44 16.74 0.47
CA ALA A 116 6.20 17.19 1.62
C ALA A 116 6.72 16.02 2.47
N ALA A 117 8.04 15.87 2.59
CA ALA A 117 8.58 14.79 3.42
C ALA A 117 8.24 14.98 4.91
N ALA A 118 8.26 13.89 5.67
CA ALA A 118 8.17 13.98 7.12
C ALA A 118 9.24 14.94 7.68
N THR A 119 8.78 15.95 8.42
CA THR A 119 9.65 16.94 9.05
C THR A 119 10.32 16.36 10.30
N GLN A 120 11.44 16.95 10.71
CA GLN A 120 12.09 16.58 11.98
C GLN A 120 11.13 16.72 13.17
N ALA A 121 10.31 17.78 13.19
CA ALA A 121 9.34 18.01 14.26
C ALA A 121 8.27 16.90 14.35
N GLN A 122 7.81 16.36 13.21
CA GLN A 122 6.89 15.22 13.18
C GLN A 122 7.56 13.95 13.72
N LEU A 123 8.78 13.65 13.27
CA LEU A 123 9.56 12.50 13.76
C LEU A 123 9.82 12.60 15.27
N ASP A 124 10.20 13.77 15.77
CA ASP A 124 10.44 14.01 17.20
C ASP A 124 9.15 13.83 18.02
N ALA A 125 8.01 14.29 17.50
CA ALA A 125 6.72 14.11 18.15
C ALA A 125 6.31 12.63 18.25
N TYR A 126 6.52 11.85 17.18
CA TYR A 126 6.29 10.41 17.20
C TYR A 126 7.24 9.69 18.17
N ASN A 127 8.53 10.02 18.13
CA ASN A 127 9.54 9.46 19.05
C ASN A 127 9.22 9.76 20.52
N LYS A 128 8.73 10.98 20.83
CA LYS A 128 8.28 11.34 22.18
C LYS A 128 7.07 10.51 22.62
N LYS A 129 6.10 10.28 21.73
CA LYS A 129 4.95 9.43 22.01
C LYS A 129 5.38 7.96 22.22
N LEU A 130 6.29 7.44 21.40
CA LEU A 130 6.82 6.09 21.52
C LEU A 130 7.59 5.91 22.84
N TYR A 131 8.40 6.89 23.21
CA TYR A 131 9.09 6.91 24.49
C TYR A 131 8.10 6.82 25.67
N GLY A 132 6.99 7.56 25.61
CA GLY A 132 5.93 7.53 26.62
C GLY A 132 5.30 6.14 26.75
N LEU A 133 4.82 5.56 25.64
CA LEU A 133 4.20 4.23 25.61
C LEU A 133 5.12 3.14 26.12
N LEU A 134 6.40 3.16 25.72
CA LEU A 134 7.39 2.21 26.23
C LEU A 134 7.61 2.38 27.74
N GLY A 135 7.54 3.59 28.27
CA GLY A 135 7.62 3.84 29.71
C GLY A 135 6.40 3.29 30.46
N GLU A 136 5.21 3.52 29.93
CA GLU A 136 3.96 2.96 30.44
C GLU A 136 3.96 1.43 30.44
N ALA A 137 4.59 0.80 29.43
CA ALA A 137 4.79 -0.64 29.35
C ALA A 137 5.93 -1.17 30.27
N GLY A 138 6.58 -0.30 31.04
CA GLY A 138 7.59 -0.67 32.04
C GLY A 138 9.02 -0.79 31.51
N TYR A 139 9.33 -0.21 30.34
CA TYR A 139 10.68 -0.19 29.81
C TYR A 139 11.44 1.07 30.22
N ASP A 140 12.60 0.86 30.86
CA ASP A 140 13.50 1.92 31.32
C ASP A 140 14.73 2.12 30.43
N GLY A 141 15.25 3.36 30.45
CA GLY A 141 16.41 3.81 29.68
C GLY A 141 16.05 4.91 28.68
N ASP A 142 17.01 5.28 27.83
CA ASP A 142 16.74 6.08 26.64
C ASP A 142 15.85 5.33 25.63
N LEU A 143 15.37 6.04 24.60
CA LEU A 143 14.44 5.47 23.61
C LEU A 143 15.00 4.21 22.93
N LYS A 144 16.27 4.22 22.49
CA LYS A 144 16.89 3.06 21.84
C LYS A 144 16.96 1.85 22.77
N ARG A 145 17.31 2.04 24.05
CA ARG A 145 17.33 0.97 25.05
C ARG A 145 15.94 0.43 25.36
N ARG A 146 14.92 1.28 25.41
CA ARG A 146 13.53 0.85 25.63
C ARG A 146 13.03 -0.01 24.47
N ILE A 147 13.26 0.43 23.24
CA ILE A 147 12.92 -0.32 22.03
C ILE A 147 13.61 -1.68 22.03
N ALA A 148 14.94 -1.73 22.23
CA ALA A 148 15.70 -2.98 22.19
C ALA A 148 15.21 -4.00 23.24
N LYS A 149 14.87 -3.55 24.45
CA LYS A 149 14.26 -4.43 25.47
C LYS A 149 12.86 -4.90 25.08
N TRP A 150 12.07 -4.03 24.45
CA TRP A 150 10.74 -4.39 23.97
C TRP A 150 10.81 -5.41 22.84
N GLU A 151 11.68 -5.19 21.84
CA GLU A 151 11.95 -6.14 20.75
C GLU A 151 12.45 -7.48 21.31
N GLN A 152 13.41 -7.47 22.24
CA GLN A 152 13.93 -8.69 22.85
C GLN A 152 12.86 -9.51 23.58
N LYS A 153 11.94 -8.85 24.31
CA LYS A 153 10.86 -9.55 25.02
C LYS A 153 9.84 -10.18 24.08
N HIS A 154 9.59 -9.56 22.93
CA HIS A 154 8.55 -9.97 21.98
C HIS A 154 9.07 -10.69 20.74
N LEU A 155 10.39 -10.93 20.68
CA LEU A 155 11.07 -11.59 19.58
C LEU A 155 10.47 -12.97 19.32
N VAL A 156 10.11 -13.23 18.07
CA VAL A 156 9.78 -14.57 17.58
C VAL A 156 11.04 -15.13 16.91
N PRO A 157 11.60 -16.25 17.40
CA PRO A 157 12.72 -16.93 16.76
C PRO A 157 12.41 -17.25 15.29
N ALA A 158 13.41 -17.15 14.40
CA ALA A 158 13.22 -17.33 12.97
C ALA A 158 12.60 -18.68 12.59
N ASP A 159 12.91 -19.74 13.33
CA ASP A 159 12.37 -21.10 13.18
C ASP A 159 10.93 -21.24 13.71
N GLU A 160 10.44 -20.29 14.51
CA GLU A 160 9.07 -20.24 15.02
C GLU A 160 8.14 -19.31 14.22
N VAL A 161 8.69 -18.49 13.30
CA VAL A 161 7.93 -17.50 12.52
C VAL A 161 6.82 -18.16 11.70
N GLN A 162 7.11 -19.25 11.01
CA GLN A 162 6.13 -19.97 10.17
C GLN A 162 4.91 -20.39 10.99
N GLY A 163 5.12 -21.11 12.11
CA GLY A 163 4.04 -21.58 12.96
C GLY A 163 3.25 -20.44 13.60
N THR A 164 3.91 -19.34 13.95
CA THR A 164 3.26 -18.14 14.51
C THR A 164 2.37 -17.45 13.47
N MET A 165 2.87 -17.28 12.24
CA MET A 165 2.09 -16.72 11.12
C MET A 165 0.87 -17.59 10.82
N ASP A 166 1.04 -18.91 10.73
CA ASP A 166 -0.05 -19.85 10.43
C ASP A 166 -1.19 -19.74 11.47
N GLN A 167 -0.84 -19.68 12.76
CA GLN A 167 -1.82 -19.51 13.84
C GLN A 167 -2.54 -18.16 13.76
N MET A 168 -1.79 -17.08 13.56
CA MET A 168 -2.35 -15.73 13.45
C MET A 168 -3.25 -15.58 12.22
N MET A 169 -2.92 -16.23 11.09
CA MET A 169 -3.74 -16.21 9.89
C MET A 169 -5.11 -16.87 10.10
N VAL A 170 -5.19 -17.92 10.92
CA VAL A 170 -6.48 -18.54 11.29
C VAL A 170 -7.34 -17.55 12.06
N GLU A 171 -6.80 -16.91 13.11
CA GLU A 171 -7.54 -15.91 13.90
C GLU A 171 -7.93 -14.70 13.05
N ALA A 172 -7.01 -14.19 12.22
CA ALA A 172 -7.26 -13.06 11.33
C ALA A 172 -8.39 -13.36 10.34
N ARG A 173 -8.44 -14.59 9.82
CA ARG A 173 -9.51 -15.04 8.91
C ARG A 173 -10.86 -15.08 9.62
N GLU A 174 -10.92 -15.62 10.83
CA GLU A 174 -12.15 -15.64 11.63
C GLU A 174 -12.66 -14.22 11.89
N ARG A 175 -11.78 -13.33 12.34
CA ARG A 175 -12.12 -11.91 12.57
C ARG A 175 -12.59 -11.22 11.30
N THR A 176 -11.91 -11.48 10.18
CA THR A 176 -12.27 -10.91 8.87
C THR A 176 -13.65 -11.39 8.41
N GLY A 177 -13.99 -12.66 8.64
CA GLY A 177 -15.29 -13.23 8.32
C GLY A 177 -16.46 -12.61 9.09
N ASN A 178 -16.19 -11.91 10.20
CA ASN A 178 -17.21 -11.15 10.93
C ASN A 178 -17.55 -9.80 10.29
N ILE A 179 -16.69 -9.29 9.39
CA ILE A 179 -16.86 -7.96 8.77
C ILE A 179 -16.93 -7.98 7.24
N LEU A 180 -16.46 -9.06 6.60
CA LEU A 180 -16.42 -9.25 5.15
C LEU A 180 -16.94 -10.64 4.76
N GLU A 181 -17.56 -10.72 3.59
CA GLU A 181 -17.85 -12.00 2.94
C GLU A 181 -16.53 -12.62 2.48
N LEU A 182 -16.18 -13.79 3.02
CA LEU A 182 -14.97 -14.50 2.63
C LEU A 182 -15.22 -15.33 1.37
N PRO A 183 -14.25 -15.43 0.45
CA PRO A 183 -14.35 -16.31 -0.69
C PRO A 183 -14.37 -17.79 -0.27
N ASP A 184 -15.21 -18.59 -0.92
CA ASP A 184 -15.25 -20.04 -0.75
C ASP A 184 -13.98 -20.67 -1.36
N ASN A 185 -13.29 -21.51 -0.58
CA ASN A 185 -12.11 -22.29 -1.02
C ASN A 185 -10.92 -21.47 -1.57
N ASP A 186 -10.84 -20.18 -1.26
CA ASP A 186 -9.72 -19.31 -1.62
C ASP A 186 -8.99 -18.86 -0.34
N TYR A 187 -7.78 -19.35 -0.14
CA TYR A 187 -7.00 -19.11 1.08
C TYR A 187 -5.53 -18.95 0.76
N TYR A 188 -4.88 -18.07 1.52
CA TYR A 188 -3.43 -17.99 1.56
C TYR A 188 -2.82 -18.98 2.54
N HIS A 189 -1.60 -19.41 2.25
CA HIS A 189 -0.70 -20.05 3.20
C HIS A 189 0.54 -19.19 3.45
N CYS A 190 1.23 -19.39 4.56
CA CYS A 190 2.50 -18.72 4.83
C CYS A 190 3.67 -19.54 4.29
N GLU A 191 4.69 -18.85 3.77
CA GLU A 191 6.00 -19.42 3.46
C GLU A 191 7.09 -18.49 3.99
N THR A 192 8.01 -19.01 4.80
CA THR A 192 9.16 -18.23 5.29
C THR A 192 10.40 -18.40 4.43
N VAL A 193 11.13 -17.32 4.20
CA VAL A 193 12.43 -17.31 3.50
C VAL A 193 13.51 -16.63 4.35
N PRO A 194 14.76 -17.12 4.33
CA PRO A 194 15.82 -16.63 5.21
C PRO A 194 16.38 -15.27 4.81
N SER A 195 16.13 -14.82 3.57
CA SER A 195 16.57 -13.52 3.07
C SER A 195 15.74 -13.15 1.84
N ALA A 196 15.20 -11.93 1.85
CA ALA A 196 14.48 -11.34 0.72
C ALA A 196 14.62 -9.80 0.75
N PRO A 197 14.40 -9.11 -0.38
CA PRO A 197 14.44 -7.64 -0.43
C PRO A 197 13.17 -6.99 0.12
N PHE A 198 12.38 -7.68 0.96
CA PHE A 198 11.14 -7.22 1.58
C PHE A 198 10.98 -7.87 2.97
N ASN A 199 10.04 -7.36 3.79
CA ASN A 199 9.69 -7.98 5.07
C ASN A 199 8.65 -9.10 4.88
N ALA A 200 7.60 -8.80 4.11
CA ALA A 200 6.68 -9.78 3.60
C ALA A 200 6.22 -9.36 2.21
N SER A 201 5.62 -10.28 1.46
CA SER A 201 5.02 -10.01 0.16
C SER A 201 3.82 -10.93 -0.08
N SER A 202 2.71 -10.34 -0.53
CA SER A 202 1.52 -11.04 -0.98
C SER A 202 1.72 -11.60 -2.40
N ASP A 203 1.97 -12.91 -2.51
CA ASP A 203 2.06 -13.64 -3.78
C ASP A 203 0.70 -14.23 -4.12
N TYR A 204 -0.14 -13.39 -4.72
CA TYR A 204 -1.51 -13.73 -5.07
C TYR A 204 -1.63 -14.85 -6.10
N GLY A 205 -0.68 -14.96 -7.02
CA GLY A 205 -0.67 -16.00 -8.05
C GLY A 205 -0.51 -17.39 -7.45
N ASN A 206 0.38 -17.53 -6.46
CA ASN A 206 0.63 -18.81 -5.77
C ASN A 206 -0.16 -18.97 -4.47
N ARG A 207 -1.06 -18.03 -4.15
CA ARG A 207 -1.89 -18.04 -2.94
C ARG A 207 -1.07 -18.17 -1.66
N ARG A 208 -0.02 -17.34 -1.53
CA ARG A 208 0.85 -17.35 -0.35
C ARG A 208 1.27 -15.96 0.09
N VAL A 209 1.55 -15.82 1.38
CA VAL A 209 2.35 -14.72 1.92
C VAL A 209 3.77 -15.23 2.14
N ILE A 210 4.75 -14.54 1.55
CA ILE A 210 6.17 -14.86 1.73
C ILE A 210 6.72 -13.94 2.82
N VAL A 211 7.28 -14.49 3.89
CA VAL A 211 7.82 -13.72 5.03
C VAL A 211 9.33 -13.88 5.11
N ASN A 212 10.05 -12.77 5.13
CA ASN A 212 11.49 -12.75 5.32
C ASN A 212 11.85 -12.83 6.80
N THR A 213 12.63 -13.84 7.19
CA THR A 213 13.03 -14.08 8.58
C THR A 213 14.39 -13.48 8.95
N ALA A 214 15.05 -12.75 8.05
CA ALA A 214 16.30 -12.05 8.35
C ALA A 214 16.15 -10.87 9.33
N PRO A 215 15.09 -10.04 9.27
CA PRO A 215 14.89 -8.93 10.20
C PRO A 215 14.48 -9.37 11.60
N VAL A 216 14.52 -8.43 12.56
CA VAL A 216 13.93 -8.63 13.89
C VAL A 216 12.41 -8.67 13.75
N LEU A 217 11.80 -9.82 14.05
CA LEU A 217 10.36 -10.03 13.98
C LEU A 217 9.79 -10.22 15.38
N THR A 218 8.95 -9.30 15.82
CA THR A 218 8.19 -9.43 17.07
C THR A 218 6.84 -10.06 16.82
N THR A 219 6.21 -10.59 17.87
CA THR A 219 4.82 -11.10 17.81
C THR A 219 3.87 -10.05 17.21
N GLN A 220 3.98 -8.79 17.64
CA GLN A 220 3.17 -7.69 17.13
C GLN A 220 3.48 -7.35 15.68
N LYS A 221 4.75 -7.47 15.25
CA LYS A 221 5.11 -7.28 13.85
C LYS A 221 4.51 -8.37 12.96
N LEU A 222 4.57 -9.64 13.36
CA LEU A 222 3.96 -10.74 12.62
C LEU A 222 2.44 -10.56 12.50
N LYS A 223 1.79 -10.15 13.59
CA LYS A 223 0.37 -9.82 13.62
C LYS A 223 0.00 -8.69 12.63
N HIS A 224 0.81 -7.63 12.58
CA HIS A 224 0.67 -6.56 11.57
C HIS A 224 0.84 -7.12 10.15
N LEU A 225 1.87 -7.94 9.89
CA LEU A 225 2.11 -8.55 8.58
C LEU A 225 0.95 -9.45 8.13
N VAL A 226 0.36 -10.25 9.02
CA VAL A 226 -0.84 -11.04 8.72
C VAL A 226 -1.99 -10.13 8.29
N CYS A 227 -2.22 -9.04 9.01
CA CYS A 227 -3.28 -8.09 8.69
C CYS A 227 -3.04 -7.38 7.37
N HIS A 228 -1.79 -6.97 7.10
CA HIS A 228 -1.38 -6.19 5.95
C HIS A 228 -1.37 -7.02 4.66
N GLU A 229 -0.75 -8.21 4.68
CA GLU A 229 -0.57 -9.02 3.48
C GLU A 229 -1.77 -9.92 3.17
N VAL A 230 -2.51 -10.33 4.21
CA VAL A 230 -3.51 -11.40 4.12
C VAL A 230 -4.92 -10.93 4.51
N TYR A 231 -5.24 -10.92 5.79
CA TYR A 231 -6.61 -10.77 6.31
C TYR A 231 -6.69 -9.58 7.28
N PRO A 232 -7.34 -8.47 6.93
CA PRO A 232 -8.16 -8.22 5.74
C PRO A 232 -7.40 -7.45 4.64
N GLY A 233 -6.06 -7.48 4.63
CA GLY A 233 -5.24 -6.65 3.75
C GLY A 233 -5.17 -7.07 2.29
N HIS A 234 -3.98 -7.10 1.70
CA HIS A 234 -3.77 -7.23 0.26
C HIS A 234 -4.48 -8.41 -0.39
N PHE A 235 -4.43 -9.62 0.21
CA PHE A 235 -5.16 -10.77 -0.31
C PHE A 235 -6.67 -10.49 -0.46
N MET A 236 -7.31 -9.93 0.56
CA MET A 236 -8.73 -9.60 0.50
C MET A 236 -9.01 -8.44 -0.46
N GLN A 237 -8.13 -7.43 -0.53
CA GLN A 237 -8.24 -6.36 -1.52
C GLN A 237 -8.18 -6.88 -2.96
N PHE A 238 -7.31 -7.84 -3.26
CA PHE A 238 -7.24 -8.47 -4.58
C PHE A 238 -8.47 -9.34 -4.85
N THR A 239 -8.80 -10.22 -3.90
CA THR A 239 -9.87 -11.20 -4.07
C THR A 239 -11.23 -10.53 -4.23
N LEU A 240 -11.56 -9.56 -3.38
CA LEU A 240 -12.87 -8.91 -3.41
C LEU A 240 -13.05 -8.01 -4.64
N ARG A 241 -11.99 -7.37 -5.14
CA ARG A 241 -12.05 -6.64 -6.43
C ARG A 241 -12.27 -7.59 -7.61
N ARG A 242 -11.59 -8.74 -7.64
CA ARG A 242 -11.81 -9.78 -8.66
C ARG A 242 -13.26 -10.31 -8.60
N VAL A 243 -13.73 -10.69 -7.41
CA VAL A 243 -15.10 -11.20 -7.22
C VAL A 243 -16.14 -10.13 -7.58
N ALA A 244 -15.92 -8.87 -7.24
CA ALA A 244 -16.81 -7.78 -7.63
C ALA A 244 -16.90 -7.63 -9.16
N TRP A 245 -15.77 -7.74 -9.87
CA TRP A 245 -15.75 -7.77 -11.34
C TRP A 245 -16.52 -8.98 -11.90
N GLU A 246 -16.26 -10.19 -11.41
CA GLU A 246 -16.95 -11.43 -11.83
C GLU A 246 -18.47 -11.36 -11.62
N ARG A 247 -18.92 -10.70 -10.55
CA ARG A 247 -20.34 -10.45 -10.24
C ARG A 247 -20.95 -9.30 -11.05
N GLY A 248 -20.18 -8.57 -11.86
CA GLY A 248 -20.64 -7.43 -12.65
C GLY A 248 -20.97 -6.18 -11.82
N ILE A 249 -20.41 -6.04 -10.62
CA ILE A 249 -20.64 -4.91 -9.72
C ILE A 249 -19.38 -4.09 -9.42
N GLY A 250 -18.21 -4.56 -9.88
CA GLY A 250 -16.90 -3.91 -9.82
C GLY A 250 -16.34 -3.60 -11.21
N GLY A 251 -15.24 -2.85 -11.27
CA GLY A 251 -14.57 -2.47 -12.52
C GLY A 251 -13.41 -3.42 -12.88
N LEU A 252 -13.12 -3.55 -14.19
CA LEU A 252 -12.03 -4.40 -14.68
C LEU A 252 -10.65 -3.87 -14.26
N ASP A 253 -10.49 -2.55 -14.17
CA ASP A 253 -9.30 -1.89 -13.63
C ASP A 253 -8.97 -2.35 -12.20
N GLY A 254 -10.00 -2.66 -11.41
CA GLY A 254 -9.88 -3.26 -10.09
C GLY A 254 -9.16 -4.62 -10.08
N THR A 255 -9.06 -5.29 -11.23
CA THR A 255 -8.37 -6.58 -11.37
C THR A 255 -6.86 -6.44 -11.59
N LEU A 256 -6.35 -5.21 -11.66
CA LEU A 256 -4.93 -4.89 -11.80
C LEU A 256 -4.35 -4.40 -10.46
N SER A 257 -3.07 -4.72 -10.22
CA SER A 257 -2.23 -4.04 -9.23
C SER A 257 -1.19 -3.22 -9.97
N VAL A 258 -1.19 -1.91 -9.76
CA VAL A 258 -0.41 -0.94 -10.52
C VAL A 258 0.48 -0.16 -9.57
N CYS A 259 1.78 -0.14 -9.85
CA CYS A 259 2.76 0.62 -9.07
C CYS A 259 2.83 2.07 -9.56
N ASN A 260 3.30 2.98 -8.68
CA ASN A 260 3.32 4.42 -8.98
C ASN A 260 1.98 4.91 -9.53
N HIS A 261 0.89 4.50 -8.90
CA HIS A 261 -0.45 4.76 -9.37
C HIS A 261 -1.25 5.56 -8.33
N SER A 262 -2.30 6.24 -8.80
CA SER A 262 -3.20 7.04 -7.98
C SER A 262 -3.85 6.24 -6.83
N SER A 263 -3.90 4.92 -6.95
CA SER A 263 -4.40 4.01 -5.92
C SER A 263 -3.35 3.47 -4.96
N SER A 264 -2.06 3.68 -5.19
CA SER A 264 -1.01 3.05 -4.37
C SER A 264 -1.11 3.46 -2.90
N CYS A 265 -1.35 4.75 -2.60
CA CYS A 265 -1.52 5.21 -1.21
C CYS A 265 -2.69 4.52 -0.50
N THR A 266 -3.87 4.47 -1.12
CA THR A 266 -5.03 3.86 -0.45
C THR A 266 -4.89 2.34 -0.37
N PHE A 267 -4.21 1.72 -1.34
CA PHE A 267 -3.92 0.28 -1.33
C PHE A 267 -3.09 -0.11 -0.11
N GLU A 268 -2.01 0.63 0.17
CA GLU A 268 -1.19 0.44 1.38
C GLU A 268 -1.95 0.82 2.65
N GLY A 269 -2.60 2.00 2.67
CA GLY A 269 -3.32 2.46 3.87
C GLY A 269 -4.49 1.55 4.28
N ILE A 270 -5.16 0.88 3.33
CA ILE A 270 -6.21 -0.10 3.63
C ILE A 270 -5.59 -1.36 4.25
N ALA A 271 -4.43 -1.80 3.77
CA ALA A 271 -3.70 -2.92 4.35
C ALA A 271 -3.20 -2.61 5.76
N ASP A 272 -2.62 -1.43 5.99
CA ASP A 272 -2.16 -0.98 7.30
C ASP A 272 -3.31 -0.77 8.30
N ALA A 273 -4.48 -0.34 7.83
CA ALA A 273 -5.69 -0.23 8.65
C ALA A 273 -6.28 -1.59 9.08
N GLY A 274 -5.77 -2.72 8.56
CA GLY A 274 -6.30 -4.05 8.80
C GLY A 274 -6.43 -4.41 10.29
N MET A 275 -5.43 -4.09 11.10
CA MET A 275 -5.50 -4.34 12.55
C MET A 275 -6.64 -3.57 13.22
N ALA A 276 -6.86 -2.31 12.82
CA ALA A 276 -7.93 -1.48 13.36
C ALA A 276 -9.32 -1.96 12.88
N PHE A 277 -9.43 -2.49 11.66
CA PHE A 277 -10.67 -3.07 11.15
C PHE A 277 -11.10 -4.32 11.91
N LEU A 278 -10.13 -5.12 12.37
CA LEU A 278 -10.36 -6.35 13.13
C LEU A 278 -10.48 -6.12 14.64
N ASP A 279 -10.44 -4.86 15.10
CA ASP A 279 -10.32 -4.47 16.50
C ASP A 279 -9.20 -5.29 17.21
N TRP A 280 -8.08 -5.50 16.51
CA TRP A 280 -6.97 -6.35 16.94
C TRP A 280 -5.75 -5.52 17.36
N ASP A 281 -5.90 -4.23 17.63
CA ASP A 281 -4.84 -3.28 18.04
C ASP A 281 -4.95 -2.86 19.53
N GLY A 282 -5.62 -3.67 20.35
CA GLY A 282 -6.05 -3.27 21.69
C GLY A 282 -4.95 -3.18 22.76
N THR A 283 -3.81 -3.87 22.59
CA THR A 283 -2.77 -3.92 23.64
C THR A 283 -1.81 -2.73 23.57
N ILE A 284 -1.08 -2.47 24.66
CA ILE A 284 -0.03 -1.44 24.65
C ILE A 284 1.11 -1.80 23.68
N ASP A 285 1.43 -3.09 23.57
CA ASP A 285 2.47 -3.57 22.66
C ASP A 285 2.05 -3.43 21.18
N ASP A 286 0.77 -3.65 20.86
CA ASP A 286 0.23 -3.38 19.52
C ASP A 286 0.39 -1.90 19.16
N LYS A 287 0.07 -1.00 20.09
CA LYS A 287 0.23 0.46 19.91
C LYS A 287 1.69 0.91 19.78
N ILE A 288 2.60 0.23 20.48
CA ILE A 288 4.04 0.44 20.35
C ILE A 288 4.49 0.05 18.94
N ASN A 289 4.10 -1.14 18.46
CA ASN A 289 4.45 -1.62 17.13
C ASN A 289 3.85 -0.76 16.00
N ASP A 290 2.60 -0.31 16.15
CA ASP A 290 1.95 0.63 15.23
C ASP A 290 2.77 1.92 15.10
N LEU A 291 3.14 2.51 16.23
CA LEU A 291 3.92 3.75 16.23
C LEU A 291 5.35 3.56 15.69
N ILE A 292 6.00 2.42 15.94
CA ILE A 292 7.26 2.04 15.28
C ILE A 292 7.08 2.03 13.75
N SER A 293 6.01 1.41 13.26
CA SER A 293 5.70 1.31 11.82
C SER A 293 5.46 2.68 11.19
N ILE A 294 4.70 3.56 11.87
CA ILE A 294 4.46 4.95 11.44
C ILE A 294 5.77 5.75 11.37
N ILE A 295 6.65 5.63 12.36
CA ILE A 295 7.94 6.32 12.33
C ILE A 295 8.80 5.80 11.18
N GLN A 296 8.82 4.48 10.96
CA GLN A 296 9.58 3.88 9.87
C GLN A 296 9.07 4.31 8.49
N SER A 297 7.75 4.42 8.27
CA SER A 297 7.18 4.89 7.00
C SER A 297 7.44 6.39 6.79
N ALA A 298 7.26 7.21 7.82
CA ALA A 298 7.60 8.64 7.80
C ALA A 298 9.09 8.86 7.51
N LEU A 299 9.98 8.12 8.18
CA LEU A 299 11.42 8.20 8.02
C LEU A 299 11.85 7.83 6.59
N ALA A 300 11.17 6.87 5.95
CA ALA A 300 11.43 6.50 4.56
C ALA A 300 11.15 7.66 3.58
N THR A 301 10.10 8.47 3.81
CA THR A 301 9.86 9.69 3.01
C THR A 301 10.96 10.73 3.21
N ALA A 302 11.41 10.90 4.46
CA ALA A 302 12.49 11.82 4.81
C ALA A 302 13.83 11.40 4.17
N ALA A 303 14.09 10.09 4.07
CA ALA A 303 15.25 9.53 3.38
C ALA A 303 15.16 9.69 1.85
N SER A 304 14.00 9.36 1.26
CA SER A 304 13.73 9.54 -0.16
C SER A 304 13.94 11.00 -0.60
N HIS A 305 13.42 11.96 0.17
CA HIS A 305 13.64 13.39 -0.09
C HIS A 305 15.12 13.80 -0.01
N ARG A 306 15.87 13.31 0.99
CA ARG A 306 17.31 13.60 1.12
C ARG A 306 18.09 13.09 -0.10
N MET A 307 17.77 11.89 -0.58
CA MET A 307 18.40 11.31 -1.76
C MET A 307 18.04 12.09 -3.03
N HIS A 308 16.76 12.23 -3.32
CA HIS A 308 16.29 12.68 -4.65
C HIS A 308 16.12 14.19 -4.78
N THR A 309 15.97 14.92 -3.67
CA THR A 309 15.81 16.38 -3.69
C THR A 309 17.04 17.10 -3.19
N LEU A 310 17.68 16.58 -2.13
CA LEU A 310 18.87 17.22 -1.54
C LEU A 310 20.19 16.67 -2.08
N GLY A 311 20.15 15.64 -2.93
CA GLY A 311 21.35 15.06 -3.55
C GLY A 311 22.30 14.41 -2.54
N TRP A 312 21.79 13.85 -1.45
CA TRP A 312 22.64 13.12 -0.51
C TRP A 312 23.13 11.80 -1.11
N GLU A 313 24.42 11.55 -0.98
CA GLU A 313 25.04 10.25 -1.30
C GLU A 313 24.41 9.10 -0.49
N ASN A 314 24.35 7.90 -1.08
CA ASN A 314 23.72 6.71 -0.48
C ASN A 314 24.20 6.44 0.95
N SER A 315 25.52 6.48 1.18
CA SER A 315 26.12 6.23 2.50
C SER A 315 25.66 7.22 3.57
N ARG A 316 25.37 8.46 3.19
CA ARG A 316 24.84 9.48 4.10
C ARG A 316 23.36 9.24 4.43
N VAL A 317 22.58 8.77 3.46
CA VAL A 317 21.18 8.40 3.67
C VAL A 317 21.07 7.14 4.54
N GLU A 318 21.93 6.15 4.33
CA GLU A 318 22.06 4.96 5.18
C GLU A 318 22.36 5.32 6.64
N ALA A 319 23.36 6.20 6.87
CA ALA A 319 23.69 6.68 8.21
C ALA A 319 22.47 7.37 8.86
N PHE A 320 21.77 8.23 8.11
CA PHE A 320 20.55 8.87 8.59
C PHE A 320 19.47 7.86 8.98
N LEU A 321 19.21 6.83 8.16
CA LEU A 321 18.26 5.77 8.48
C LEU A 321 18.66 5.02 9.76
N ARG A 322 19.93 4.60 9.84
CA ARG A 322 20.48 3.86 10.99
C ARG A 322 20.41 4.65 12.29
N ASP A 323 20.64 5.95 12.22
CA ASP A 323 20.66 6.80 13.42
C ASP A 323 19.25 7.06 13.97
N ASN A 324 18.23 7.06 13.10
CA ASN A 324 16.87 7.52 13.41
C ASN A 324 15.81 6.41 13.44
N ALA A 325 16.08 5.20 12.91
CA ALA A 325 15.11 4.12 12.89
C ALA A 325 14.82 3.60 14.32
N PRO A 326 13.54 3.43 14.70
CA PRO A 326 13.15 2.95 16.02
C PRO A 326 13.12 1.41 16.11
N GLY A 327 13.88 0.69 15.27
CA GLY A 327 13.89 -0.77 15.21
C GLY A 327 14.15 -1.33 13.81
N GLY A 328 14.20 -2.66 13.70
CA GLY A 328 14.35 -3.40 12.42
C GLY A 328 15.78 -3.71 11.97
N GLY A 329 16.81 -3.08 12.55
CA GLY A 329 18.22 -3.37 12.31
C GLY A 329 18.72 -3.11 10.88
N GLU A 330 19.90 -3.64 10.53
CA GLU A 330 20.51 -3.44 9.20
C GLU A 330 19.66 -4.02 8.06
N GLY A 331 18.92 -5.11 8.30
CA GLY A 331 18.01 -5.68 7.29
C GLY A 331 16.95 -4.67 6.84
N TRP A 332 16.39 -3.90 7.78
CA TRP A 332 15.44 -2.84 7.45
C TRP A 332 16.10 -1.70 6.67
N VAL A 333 17.29 -1.24 7.09
CA VAL A 333 18.03 -0.18 6.39
C VAL A 333 18.33 -0.58 4.94
N ASN A 334 18.84 -1.80 4.74
CA ASN A 334 19.16 -2.33 3.41
C ASN A 334 17.91 -2.43 2.52
N ASN A 335 16.79 -2.92 3.06
CA ASN A 335 15.52 -2.95 2.33
C ASN A 335 15.08 -1.54 1.92
N ARG A 336 15.12 -0.56 2.84
CA ARG A 336 14.70 0.81 2.52
C ARG A 336 15.60 1.46 1.49
N MET A 337 16.92 1.26 1.58
CA MET A 337 17.85 1.76 0.58
C MET A 337 17.62 1.16 -0.80
N GLY A 338 17.41 -0.16 -0.89
CA GLY A 338 17.04 -0.83 -2.14
C GLY A 338 15.80 -0.21 -2.78
N PHE A 339 14.76 0.05 -1.97
CA PHE A 339 13.50 0.63 -2.44
C PHE A 339 13.65 2.08 -2.90
N ILE A 340 14.28 2.96 -2.10
CA ILE A 340 14.34 4.39 -2.43
C ILE A 340 15.36 4.69 -3.53
N SER A 341 16.35 3.83 -3.74
CA SER A 341 17.35 4.00 -4.81
C SER A 341 16.88 3.51 -6.18
N ASP A 342 15.85 2.67 -6.23
CA ASP A 342 15.25 2.21 -7.48
C ASP A 342 14.35 3.33 -8.06
N PRO A 343 14.68 3.93 -9.22
CA PRO A 343 13.87 4.97 -9.83
C PRO A 343 12.44 4.52 -10.15
N ALA A 344 12.21 3.23 -10.38
CA ALA A 344 10.88 2.68 -10.63
C ALA A 344 10.04 2.54 -9.36
N ARG A 345 10.63 2.67 -8.17
CA ARG A 345 9.96 2.48 -6.87
C ARG A 345 10.09 3.67 -5.93
N ALA A 346 11.02 4.60 -6.20
CA ALA A 346 11.34 5.70 -5.29
C ALA A 346 10.14 6.56 -4.89
N ALA A 347 9.17 6.79 -5.78
CA ALA A 347 7.92 7.47 -5.46
C ALA A 347 6.98 6.59 -4.63
N LEU A 348 6.87 5.30 -4.97
CA LEU A 348 5.98 4.34 -4.30
C LEU A 348 6.24 4.24 -2.79
N ILE A 349 7.45 4.46 -2.27
CA ILE A 349 7.73 4.37 -0.82
C ILE A 349 6.90 5.36 0.00
N TRP A 350 6.43 6.44 -0.62
CA TRP A 350 5.59 7.45 0.02
C TRP A 350 4.17 6.95 0.26
N SER A 351 3.74 5.92 -0.48
CA SER A 351 2.40 5.36 -0.38
C SER A 351 2.08 4.77 0.99
N TYR A 352 3.06 4.24 1.71
CA TYR A 352 2.89 3.73 3.07
C TYR A 352 2.47 4.85 4.03
N TRP A 353 3.28 5.91 4.16
CA TRP A 353 2.98 7.00 5.11
C TRP A 353 1.78 7.85 4.68
N ARG A 354 1.68 8.18 3.39
CA ARG A 354 0.56 8.97 2.85
C ARG A 354 -0.73 8.17 2.76
N GLY A 355 -0.64 6.84 2.68
CA GLY A 355 -1.77 5.92 2.73
C GLY A 355 -2.49 6.01 4.07
N ASP A 356 -1.74 5.96 5.16
CA ASP A 356 -2.28 6.11 6.51
C ASP A 356 -3.03 7.44 6.68
N GLU A 357 -2.42 8.54 6.20
CA GLU A 357 -3.04 9.86 6.23
C GLU A 357 -4.31 9.95 5.38
N GLY A 358 -4.44 9.13 4.34
CA GLY A 358 -5.65 9.04 3.53
C GLY A 358 -6.76 8.19 4.14
N VAL A 359 -6.41 7.06 4.75
CA VAL A 359 -7.38 6.02 5.16
C VAL A 359 -7.86 6.23 6.59
N PHE A 360 -6.96 6.44 7.56
CA PHE A 360 -7.33 6.51 8.97
C PHE A 360 -8.29 7.66 9.32
N PRO A 361 -8.20 8.87 8.73
CA PRO A 361 -9.18 9.92 8.98
C PRO A 361 -10.60 9.54 8.55
N VAL A 362 -10.75 8.78 7.46
CA VAL A 362 -12.05 8.26 7.03
C VAL A 362 -12.54 7.22 8.03
N TRP A 363 -11.71 6.22 8.36
CA TRP A 363 -12.08 5.19 9.33
C TRP A 363 -12.55 5.77 10.67
N LYS A 364 -11.83 6.76 11.21
CA LYS A 364 -12.17 7.40 12.50
C LYS A 364 -13.53 8.10 12.51
N ARG A 365 -14.02 8.56 11.36
CA ARG A 365 -15.34 9.20 11.28
C ARG A 365 -16.46 8.25 10.88
N VAL A 366 -16.17 7.02 10.43
CA VAL A 366 -17.21 6.03 10.08
C VAL A 366 -17.80 5.42 11.34
N GLU A 367 -19.09 5.63 11.53
CA GLU A 367 -19.88 5.06 12.61
C GLU A 367 -20.06 3.55 12.44
N ARG A 368 -20.24 2.85 13.56
CA ARG A 368 -20.39 1.39 13.57
C ARG A 368 -21.52 0.90 12.65
N ARG A 369 -22.62 1.65 12.54
CA ARG A 369 -23.76 1.33 11.65
C ARG A 369 -23.41 1.36 10.16
N ASP A 370 -22.44 2.18 9.76
CA ASP A 370 -22.04 2.37 8.37
C ASP A 370 -20.84 1.51 7.94
N ARG A 371 -20.21 0.78 8.88
CA ARG A 371 -18.99 -0.01 8.60
C ARG A 371 -19.17 -1.02 7.48
N ALA A 372 -20.32 -1.71 7.38
CA ALA A 372 -20.58 -2.67 6.31
C ALA A 372 -20.55 -2.01 4.91
N ALA A 373 -21.16 -0.82 4.79
CA ALA A 373 -21.12 -0.03 3.57
C ALA A 373 -19.70 0.49 3.28
N PHE A 374 -18.98 0.93 4.32
CA PHE A 374 -17.58 1.35 4.19
C PHE A 374 -16.69 0.23 3.66
N PHE A 375 -16.81 -0.98 4.21
CA PHE A 375 -16.04 -2.13 3.74
C PHE A 375 -16.34 -2.47 2.27
N THR A 376 -17.63 -2.48 1.89
CA THR A 376 -18.01 -2.64 0.48
C THR A 376 -17.38 -1.55 -0.39
N TYR A 377 -17.37 -0.31 0.08
CA TYR A 377 -16.82 0.83 -0.65
C TYR A 377 -15.31 0.69 -0.90
N ILE A 378 -14.52 0.28 0.10
CA ILE A 378 -13.06 0.20 -0.01
C ILE A 378 -12.54 -1.09 -0.63
N TYR A 379 -13.27 -2.21 -0.52
CA TYR A 379 -12.83 -3.51 -1.05
C TYR A 379 -13.32 -3.81 -2.47
N ASN A 380 -14.43 -3.21 -2.93
CA ASN A 380 -14.96 -3.49 -4.29
C ASN A 380 -14.53 -2.46 -5.33
N ARG A 381 -13.77 -1.43 -4.92
CA ARG A 381 -13.40 -0.29 -5.76
C ARG A 381 -11.99 0.19 -5.43
N LEU A 382 -11.29 0.69 -6.44
CA LEU A 382 -10.05 1.43 -6.24
C LEU A 382 -10.32 2.88 -5.84
N HIS A 383 -9.42 3.48 -5.06
CA HIS A 383 -9.54 4.87 -4.61
C HIS A 383 -8.21 5.61 -4.70
N THR A 384 -8.28 6.90 -4.92
CA THR A 384 -7.24 7.85 -4.52
C THR A 384 -7.48 8.32 -3.08
N ILE A 385 -6.50 8.99 -2.46
CA ILE A 385 -6.68 9.62 -1.14
C ILE A 385 -7.94 10.50 -1.12
N GLN A 386 -8.16 11.30 -2.16
CA GLN A 386 -9.26 12.27 -2.24
C GLN A 386 -10.61 11.61 -2.54
N SER A 387 -10.67 10.65 -3.46
CA SER A 387 -11.92 9.94 -3.77
C SER A 387 -12.38 9.05 -2.60
N LEU A 388 -11.47 8.51 -1.80
CA LEU A 388 -11.81 7.81 -0.56
C LEU A 388 -12.56 8.72 0.43
N GLN A 389 -12.20 10.01 0.50
CA GLN A 389 -12.88 10.98 1.39
C GLN A 389 -14.35 11.20 1.02
N LEU A 390 -14.77 10.82 -0.19
CA LEU A 390 -16.15 11.01 -0.65
C LEU A 390 -17.13 9.99 -0.06
N PHE A 391 -16.66 9.01 0.73
CA PHE A 391 -17.55 8.14 1.50
C PHE A 391 -18.50 8.98 2.38
N ARG A 392 -19.80 8.71 2.25
CA ARG A 392 -20.87 9.34 3.04
C ARG A 392 -21.47 8.30 3.97
N GLN A 393 -21.87 8.74 5.15
CA GLN A 393 -22.61 7.95 6.12
C GLN A 393 -24.10 8.12 5.87
N GLU A 394 -24.90 7.11 6.21
CA GLU A 394 -26.36 7.27 6.18
C GLU A 394 -26.77 8.28 7.26
N ALA A 395 -27.64 9.23 6.88
CA ALA A 395 -28.10 10.30 7.75
C ALA A 395 -28.86 9.74 8.98
#